data_AF-A0A6L3FA83-F1
#
_entry.id   AF-A0A6L3FA83-F1
#
_cell.length_a   1.000
_cell.length_b   1.000
_cell.length_c   1.000
_cell.angle_alpha   90.00
_cell.angle_beta   90.00
_cell.angle_gamma   90.00
#
_symmetry.space_group_name_H-M   'P 1'
#
loop_
_entity.id
_entity.type
_entity.pdbx_description
1 polymer ?
#
loop_
_entity_poly.entity_id
_entity_poly.type
_entity_poly.pdbx_seq_one_letter_code
_entity_poly.pdbx_strand_id
1 'polypeptide(L)' 'MSETTLLRMEHISKSFPGVQALKDVNFDVRRGEIHALVGENGAGKSTLMKA' A
#
# COMPACT_ATOMS: atom_id res chain seq x y z
N MET A 1 -1.45 -11.04 23.61
CA MET A 1 -1.75 -11.59 22.26
C MET A 1 -0.73 -10.99 21.31
N SER A 2 0.10 -11.81 20.67
CA SER A 2 1.10 -11.33 19.73
C SER A 2 0.38 -10.79 18.50
N GLU A 3 0.46 -9.48 18.25
CA GLU A 3 -0.09 -8.86 17.04
C GLU A 3 0.80 -9.21 15.85
N THR A 4 0.56 -10.38 15.26
CA THR A 4 1.31 -10.82 14.10
C THR A 4 0.90 -10.02 12.87
N THR A 5 1.78 -9.13 12.42
CA THR A 5 1.71 -8.52 11.08
C THR A 5 1.68 -9.63 10.03
N LEU A 6 0.64 -9.64 9.20
CA LEU A 6 0.44 -10.62 8.14
C LEU A 6 1.09 -10.17 6.83
N LEU A 7 1.03 -8.87 6.54
CA LEU A 7 1.64 -8.22 5.38
C LEU A 7 2.38 -6.98 5.87
N ARG A 8 3.62 -6.80 5.40
CA ARG A 8 4.42 -5.58 5.62
C ARG A 8 5.04 -5.17 4.29
N MET A 9 4.80 -3.94 3.90
CA MET A 9 5.34 -3.29 2.71
C MET A 9 6.12 -2.06 3.15
N GLU A 10 7.39 -1.97 2.78
CA GLU A 10 8.28 -0.90 3.22
C GLU A 10 8.90 -0.17 2.04
N HIS A 11 8.92 1.15 2.12
CA HIS A 11 9.56 2.03 1.13
C HIS A 11 9.10 1.79 -0.31
N ILE A 12 7.82 1.44 -0.50
CA ILE A 12 7.29 1.08 -1.81
C ILE A 12 7.24 2.33 -2.70
N SER A 13 7.97 2.27 -3.79
CA SER A 13 7.98 3.29 -4.84
C SER A 13 7.69 2.66 -6.18
N LYS A 14 6.80 3.27 -6.96
CA LYS A 14 6.42 2.80 -8.30
C LYS A 14 6.15 3.97 -9.22
N SER A 15 6.75 3.93 -10.40
CA SER A 15 6.60 4.93 -11.44
C SER A 15 6.13 4.29 -12.74
N PHE A 16 5.34 5.04 -13.50
CA PHE A 16 5.03 4.79 -14.89
C PHE A 16 5.53 5.99 -15.71
N PRO A 17 5.63 5.91 -17.05
CA PRO A 17 6.06 7.06 -17.85
C PRO A 17 5.23 8.31 -17.53
N GLY A 18 5.89 9.37 -17.05
CA GLY A 18 5.26 10.64 -16.69
C GLY A 18 4.49 10.68 -15.37
N VAL A 19 4.40 9.59 -14.60
CA VAL A 19 3.60 9.52 -13.35
C VAL A 19 4.35 8.77 -12.25
N GLN A 20 4.52 9.43 -11.10
CA GLN A 20 4.93 8.77 -9.86
C GLN A 20 3.67 8.24 -9.15
N ALA A 21 3.39 6.94 -9.29
CA ALA A 21 2.17 6.33 -8.74
C ALA A 21 2.27 6.02 -7.24
N LEU A 22 3.45 5.62 -6.75
CA LEU A 22 3.74 5.44 -5.32
C LEU A 22 5.10 6.07 -5.02
N LYS A 23 5.21 6.83 -3.92
CA LYS A 23 6.45 7.46 -3.49
C LYS A 23 6.69 7.15 -2.01
N ASP A 24 7.63 6.26 -1.75
CA ASP A 24 8.07 5.90 -0.39
C ASP A 24 6.92 5.53 0.58
N VAL A 25 6.07 4.61 0.13
CA VAL A 25 4.87 4.21 0.88
C VAL A 25 5.18 3.05 1.82
N ASN A 26 4.75 3.17 3.08
CA ASN A 26 4.76 2.10 4.06
C ASN A 26 3.33 1.65 4.35
N PHE A 27 3.09 0.34 4.39
CA PHE A 27 1.77 -0.24 4.64
C PHE A 27 1.90 -1.60 5.34
N ASP A 28 1.08 -1.83 6.36
CA ASP A 28 1.01 -3.11 7.05
C ASP A 28 -0.44 -3.52 7.32
N VAL A 29 -0.66 -4.83 7.40
CA VAL A 29 -1.95 -5.43 7.77
C VAL A 29 -1.70 -6.52 8.79
N ARG A 30 -2.45 -6.52 9.89
CA ARG A 30 -2.34 -7.56 10.91
C ARG A 30 -3.33 -8.69 10.67
N ARG A 31 -3.03 -9.86 11.24
CA ARG A 31 -3.90 -11.03 11.12
C ARG A 31 -5.28 -10.73 11.71
N GLY A 32 -6.32 -10.90 10.89
CA GLY A 32 -7.73 -10.74 11.30
C GLY A 32 -8.29 -9.34 11.07
N GLU A 33 -7.50 -8.40 10.56
CA GLU A 33 -7.97 -7.04 10.24
C GLU A 33 -8.54 -6.95 8.83
N ILE A 34 -9.52 -6.04 8.67
CA ILE A 34 -10.00 -5.58 7.36
C ILE A 34 -9.54 -4.13 7.20
N HIS A 35 -8.69 -3.89 6.22
CA HIS A 35 -8.23 -2.55 5.85
C HIS A 35 -8.94 -2.05 4.60
N ALA A 36 -9.31 -0.76 4.60
CA ALA A 36 -9.83 -0.07 3.42
C ALA A 36 -8.81 0.96 2.92
N LEU A 37 -8.51 0.93 1.62
CA LEU A 37 -7.72 1.98 0.98
C LEU A 37 -8.66 3.00 0.33
N VAL A 38 -8.61 4.24 0.82
CA VAL A 38 -9.48 5.34 0.37
C VAL A 38 -8.62 6.48 -0.17
N GLY A 39 -9.15 7.18 -1.17
CA GLY A 39 -8.47 8.30 -1.83
C GLY A 39 -9.06 8.54 -3.22
N GLU A 40 -8.73 9.65 -3.84
CA GLU A 40 -9.23 10.04 -5.16
C GLU A 40 -8.75 9.11 -6.27
N ASN A 41 -9.38 9.20 -7.45
CA ASN A 41 -8.92 8.49 -8.64
C ASN A 41 -7.51 8.99 -9.02
N GLY A 42 -6.60 8.05 -9.28
CA GLY A 42 -5.20 8.39 -9.55
C GLY A 42 -4.29 8.43 -8.31
N ALA A 43 -4.82 8.34 -7.09
CA ALA A 43 -4.02 8.39 -5.85
C ALA A 43 -3.10 7.15 -5.60
N GLY A 44 -2.97 6.23 -6.56
CA GLY A 44 -2.09 5.06 -6.43
C GLY A 44 -2.68 3.83 -5.74
N LYS A 45 -3.96 3.85 -5.31
CA LYS A 45 -4.61 2.72 -4.61
C LYS A 45 -4.46 1.36 -5.32
N SER A 46 -4.87 1.28 -6.58
CA SER A 46 -4.76 0.05 -7.38
C SER A 46 -3.31 -0.30 -7.71
N THR A 47 -2.40 0.67 -7.70
CA THR A 47 -0.96 0.43 -7.85
C THR A 47 -0.40 -0.21 -6.59
N LEU A 48 -0.78 0.26 -5.40
CA LEU A 48 -0.39 -0.33 -4.13
C LEU A 48 -0.88 -1.78 -3.99
N MET A 49 -2.08 -2.09 -4.46
CA MET A 49 -2.63 -3.46 -4.45
C MET A 49 -2.01 -4.41 -5.48
N LYS A 50 -1.20 -3.91 -6.41
CA LYS A 50 -0.54 -4.70 -7.46
C LYS A 50 1.00 -4.70 -7.34
N ALA A 51 1.54 -3.99 -6.35
CA ALA A 51 2.96 -3.97 -6.05
C ALA A 51 3.34 -5.26 -5.32
#